data_AF-A0A0C9VX06-F1
#
_entry.id   AF-A0A0C9VX06-F1
#
_cell.length_a   1.000
_cell.length_b   1.000
_cell.length_c   1.000
_cell.angle_alpha   90.00
_cell.angle_beta   90.00
_cell.angle_gamma   90.00
#
_symmetry.space_group_name_H-M   'P 1'
#
loop_
_entity.id
_entity.type
_entity.pdbx_description
1 polymer ?
#
loop_
_entity_poly.entity_id
_entity_poly.type
_entity_poly.pdbx_seq_one_letter_code
_entity_poly.pdbx_strand_id
1 'polypeptide(L)'
;MSCPDCNRGSILEGTPTGSVAPVNGVNAYFASGASSQVESTSKDFAVVLLTDAFGLALVNNKLLADKIAKDLACDVWVPDLFNGCIFLVHYSVAWILNFAFPSTASQPILSPDGMEAQLLPDRAGPWPLWDQIRLYTRIIGSLGVIFRSRPSVVVPRTAEFIKTVREQNKYKKIGGVGATPPGPQKSPENKGVSHPSILSEALISSMDVPTAWACAEQDSAFSPQLRLKAEAIFAARKDKDDFVPYEFKDYKGTAHGFACRPNLAYEDVKAGFEGSLEQTVGWFGKTLAD
;
A
#
# COMPACT_ATOMS: atom_id res chain seq x y z
N MET A 1 -1.22 13.02 -32.29
CA MET A 1 -0.53 11.71 -32.20
C MET A 1 -0.11 11.55 -30.76
N SER A 2 -0.77 10.69 -30.00
CA SER A 2 -0.43 10.38 -28.61
C SER A 2 0.97 9.73 -28.57
N CYS A 3 1.82 10.12 -27.61
CA CYS A 3 3.15 9.54 -27.44
C CYS A 3 3.06 8.00 -27.28
N PRO A 4 3.91 7.19 -27.94
CA PRO A 4 3.90 5.73 -27.76
C PRO A 4 4.13 5.28 -26.31
N ASP A 5 4.81 6.09 -25.51
CA ASP A 5 5.05 5.85 -24.09
C ASP A 5 3.94 6.39 -23.17
N CYS A 6 2.92 7.03 -23.74
CA CYS A 6 1.76 7.52 -23.00
C CYS A 6 0.82 6.38 -22.55
N ASN A 7 1.14 5.13 -22.87
CA ASN A 7 0.31 3.96 -22.61
C ASN A 7 0.98 3.01 -21.59
N ARG A 8 1.79 3.52 -20.66
CA ARG A 8 2.46 2.69 -19.65
C ARG A 8 2.48 3.37 -18.28
N GLY A 9 2.17 2.63 -17.22
CA GLY A 9 2.57 3.00 -15.87
C GLY A 9 4.09 3.11 -15.79
N SER A 10 4.60 4.17 -15.16
CA SER A 10 6.03 4.49 -15.15
C SER A 10 6.73 4.05 -13.86
N ILE A 11 7.99 3.65 -13.99
CA ILE A 11 8.91 3.54 -12.86
C ILE A 11 9.28 4.96 -12.45
N LEU A 12 9.15 5.28 -11.17
CA LEU A 12 9.55 6.58 -10.64
C LEU A 12 11.07 6.74 -10.77
N GLU A 13 11.51 7.94 -11.15
CA GLU A 13 12.93 8.25 -11.19
C GLU A 13 13.52 8.31 -9.78
N GLY A 14 14.76 7.86 -9.64
CA GLY A 14 15.51 7.90 -8.39
C GLY A 14 16.15 6.57 -8.02
N THR A 15 16.90 6.57 -6.92
CA THR A 15 17.52 5.37 -6.37
C THR A 15 17.07 5.23 -4.91
N PRO A 16 16.54 4.07 -4.51
CA PRO A 16 16.18 3.82 -3.12
C PRO A 16 17.35 4.08 -2.16
N THR A 17 17.12 4.83 -1.09
CA THR A 17 18.15 5.23 -0.12
C THR A 17 18.16 4.42 1.18
N GLY A 18 17.07 3.71 1.44
CA GLY A 18 16.89 2.84 2.59
C GLY A 18 17.55 1.48 2.43
N SER A 19 17.22 0.57 3.35
CA SER A 19 17.82 -0.76 3.42
C SER A 19 16.76 -1.84 3.59
N VAL A 20 17.02 -3.06 3.15
CA VAL A 20 16.13 -4.19 3.40
C VAL A 20 16.67 -4.98 4.59
N ALA A 21 15.83 -5.17 5.61
CA ALA A 21 16.17 -5.94 6.80
C ALA A 21 15.01 -6.86 7.21
N PRO A 22 15.30 -8.05 7.79
CA PRO A 22 14.27 -8.92 8.31
C PRO A 22 13.72 -8.41 9.64
N VAL A 23 12.39 -8.38 9.78
CA VAL A 23 11.67 -8.11 11.04
C VAL A 23 10.72 -9.27 11.28
N ASN A 24 10.95 -10.02 12.35
CA ASN A 24 10.16 -11.22 12.70
C ASN A 24 10.00 -12.21 11.51
N GLY A 25 11.08 -12.45 10.77
CA GLY A 25 11.08 -13.35 9.61
C GLY A 25 10.41 -12.78 8.35
N VAL A 26 9.90 -11.55 8.37
CA VAL A 26 9.39 -10.83 7.20
C VAL A 26 10.45 -9.84 6.74
N ASN A 27 10.89 -9.93 5.48
CA ASN A 27 11.75 -8.90 4.90
C ASN A 27 10.98 -7.59 4.81
N ALA A 28 11.57 -6.49 5.25
CA ALA A 28 10.98 -5.17 5.12
C ALA A 28 12.02 -4.17 4.63
N TYR A 29 11.60 -3.28 3.74
CA TYR A 29 12.39 -2.11 3.39
C TYR A 29 12.20 -1.04 4.47
N PHE A 30 13.29 -0.46 4.93
CA PHE A 30 13.36 0.57 5.96
C PHE A 30 13.95 1.84 5.38
N ALA A 31 13.16 2.91 5.40
CA ALA A 31 13.58 4.26 5.10
C ALA A 31 13.60 5.07 6.39
N SER A 32 14.75 5.66 6.74
CA SER A 32 14.88 6.44 7.97
C SER A 32 14.41 7.87 7.78
N GLY A 33 13.71 8.40 8.79
CA GLY A 33 13.34 9.82 8.86
C GLY A 33 14.48 10.74 9.27
N ALA A 34 15.63 10.19 9.69
CA ALA A 34 16.77 10.98 10.15
C ALA A 34 17.55 11.59 8.96
N SER A 35 17.32 12.88 8.72
CA SER A 35 18.24 13.70 7.92
C SER A 35 19.55 13.87 8.70
N SER A 36 20.70 13.78 8.02
CA SER A 36 22.07 13.83 8.57
C SER A 36 22.47 15.15 9.28
N GLN A 37 21.52 15.98 9.69
CA GLN A 37 21.72 17.31 10.29
C GLN A 37 20.82 17.59 11.51
N VAL A 38 19.95 16.68 11.94
CA VAL A 38 19.08 16.90 13.11
C VAL A 38 19.07 15.64 13.96
N GLU A 39 19.60 15.72 15.19
CA GLU A 39 19.34 14.71 16.23
C GLU A 39 17.83 14.61 16.40
N SER A 40 17.25 13.52 15.86
CA SER A 40 15.82 13.46 15.67
C SER A 40 15.10 13.28 17.01
N THR A 41 14.21 14.21 17.29
CA THR A 41 13.07 14.04 18.20
C THR A 41 12.03 13.04 17.63
N SER A 42 12.32 12.36 16.51
CA SER A 42 11.37 11.61 15.67
C SER A 42 11.08 10.17 16.10
N LYS A 43 11.50 9.73 17.29
CA LYS A 43 11.21 8.35 17.76
C LYS A 43 9.76 8.15 18.21
N ASP A 44 8.94 9.20 18.14
CA ASP A 44 7.57 9.15 18.65
C ASP A 44 6.60 8.47 17.68
N PHE A 45 6.83 8.50 16.37
CA PHE A 45 5.94 7.84 15.40
C PHE A 45 6.65 7.28 14.16
N ALA A 46 6.00 6.32 13.52
CA ALA A 46 6.44 5.72 12.26
C ALA A 46 5.26 5.45 11.32
N VAL A 47 5.55 5.19 10.05
CA VAL A 47 4.55 4.83 9.04
C VAL A 47 4.88 3.45 8.46
N VAL A 48 3.86 2.62 8.27
CA VAL A 48 3.97 1.34 7.55
C VAL A 48 3.29 1.47 6.18
N LEU A 49 4.07 1.39 5.12
CA LEU A 49 3.59 1.41 3.73
C LEU A 49 3.32 -0.02 3.26
N LEU A 50 2.08 -0.30 2.91
CA LEU A 50 1.60 -1.59 2.45
C LEU A 50 1.57 -1.59 0.92
N THR A 51 2.32 -2.53 0.35
CA THR A 51 2.54 -2.61 -1.10
C THR A 51 1.30 -3.09 -1.86
N ASP A 52 1.19 -2.67 -3.12
CA ASP A 52 0.23 -3.21 -4.08
C ASP A 52 0.65 -4.63 -4.53
N ALA A 53 -0.13 -5.26 -5.42
CA ALA A 53 0.07 -6.60 -5.98
C ALA A 53 1.48 -6.89 -6.55
N PHE A 54 2.28 -5.86 -6.78
CA PHE A 54 3.67 -5.94 -7.27
C PHE A 54 4.73 -6.06 -6.15
N GLY A 55 4.37 -5.89 -4.88
CA GLY A 55 5.27 -6.08 -3.74
C GLY A 55 6.50 -5.17 -3.74
N LEU A 56 7.54 -5.59 -3.00
CA LEU A 56 8.84 -4.89 -2.97
C LEU A 56 9.65 -5.03 -4.27
N ALA A 57 9.21 -5.87 -5.21
CA ALA A 57 9.81 -5.99 -6.53
C ALA A 57 9.61 -4.71 -7.35
N LEU A 58 8.48 -4.01 -7.16
CA LEU A 58 8.27 -2.69 -7.73
C LEU A 58 9.07 -1.65 -6.95
N VAL A 59 10.08 -1.07 -7.61
CA VAL A 59 10.98 -0.06 -7.02
C VAL A 59 10.23 1.19 -6.53
N ASN A 60 9.09 1.53 -7.15
CA ASN A 60 8.26 2.67 -6.74
C ASN A 60 7.86 2.60 -5.26
N ASN A 61 7.61 1.41 -4.72
CA ASN A 61 7.25 1.26 -3.31
C ASN A 61 8.38 1.68 -2.36
N LYS A 62 9.64 1.48 -2.76
CA LYS A 62 10.81 1.91 -1.98
C LYS A 62 11.02 3.43 -2.09
N LEU A 63 10.88 3.97 -3.29
CA LEU A 63 10.98 5.41 -3.55
C LEU A 63 9.87 6.21 -2.84
N LEU A 64 8.65 5.67 -2.79
CA LEU A 64 7.55 6.24 -2.02
C LEU A 64 7.86 6.25 -0.53
N ALA A 65 8.42 5.16 0.00
CA ALA A 65 8.82 5.11 1.41
C ALA A 65 9.90 6.15 1.74
N ASP A 66 10.92 6.30 0.89
CA ASP A 66 11.95 7.32 1.07
C ASP A 66 11.36 8.74 1.04
N LYS A 67 10.44 9.01 0.11
CA LYS A 67 9.79 10.31 0.01
C LYS A 67 8.91 10.61 1.23
N ILE A 68 8.11 9.65 1.69
CA ILE A 68 7.29 9.80 2.90
C ILE A 68 8.19 10.01 4.12
N ALA A 69 9.27 9.23 4.25
CA ALA A 69 10.20 9.34 5.37
C ALA A 69 10.85 10.73 5.44
N LYS A 70 11.26 11.24 4.27
CA LYS A 70 11.84 12.59 4.13
C LYS A 70 10.83 13.69 4.45
N ASP A 71 9.63 13.61 3.87
CA ASP A 71 8.64 14.69 3.95
C ASP A 71 7.97 14.76 5.35
N LEU A 72 7.81 13.62 6.04
CA LEU A 72 7.29 13.55 7.42
C LEU A 72 8.37 13.60 8.49
N ALA A 73 9.65 13.52 8.11
CA ALA A 73 10.78 13.34 9.03
C ALA A 73 10.54 12.17 10.03
N CYS A 74 10.01 11.05 9.53
CA CYS A 74 9.69 9.87 10.34
C CYS A 74 10.20 8.58 9.69
N ASP A 75 10.31 7.52 10.49
CA ASP A 75 10.69 6.22 9.95
C ASP A 75 9.53 5.59 9.15
N VAL A 76 9.87 4.99 8.01
CA VAL A 76 8.92 4.30 7.13
C VAL A 76 9.35 2.86 6.89
N TRP A 77 8.42 1.93 7.12
CA TRP A 77 8.61 0.50 6.98
C TRP A 77 7.72 -0.07 5.87
N VAL A 78 8.28 -0.89 4.99
CA VAL A 78 7.55 -1.52 3.88
C VAL A 78 7.70 -3.05 3.96
N PRO A 79 6.76 -3.77 4.59
CA PRO A 79 6.86 -5.23 4.72
C PRO A 79 6.60 -5.95 3.40
N ASP A 80 7.38 -7.01 3.13
CA ASP A 80 7.13 -7.95 2.04
C ASP A 80 6.07 -8.98 2.45
N LEU A 81 4.81 -8.62 2.21
CA LEU A 81 3.66 -9.45 2.59
C LEU A 81 3.43 -10.64 1.64
N PHE A 82 4.12 -10.67 0.49
CA PHE A 82 3.98 -11.72 -0.53
C PHE A 82 5.00 -12.86 -0.35
N ASN A 83 6.03 -12.67 0.49
CA ASN A 83 7.04 -13.69 0.76
C ASN A 83 6.73 -14.63 1.95
N GLY A 84 5.46 -14.75 2.34
CA GLY A 84 5.15 -15.50 3.54
C GLY A 84 5.08 -17.02 3.32
N CYS A 85 6.20 -17.73 3.55
CA CYS A 85 6.11 -19.09 4.07
C CYS A 85 5.27 -19.06 5.35
N ILE A 86 4.28 -19.95 5.46
CA ILE A 86 3.66 -20.24 6.75
C ILE A 86 4.76 -20.88 7.60
N PHE A 87 5.20 -20.22 8.66
CA PHE A 87 5.92 -20.90 9.74
C PHE A 87 4.87 -21.74 10.50
N LEU A 88 4.51 -22.89 9.93
CA LEU A 88 3.92 -23.96 10.71
C LEU A 88 5.03 -24.47 11.62
N VAL A 89 4.86 -24.16 12.90
CA VAL A 89 5.34 -24.85 14.11
C VAL A 89 6.35 -25.99 13.87
N HIS A 90 7.48 -25.90 14.60
CA HIS A 90 8.58 -26.86 14.75
C HIS A 90 9.67 -26.86 13.65
N TYR A 91 10.83 -26.31 14.05
CA TYR A 91 12.15 -26.41 13.41
C TYR A 91 12.64 -27.84 13.14
N SER A 92 11.92 -28.88 13.57
CA SER A 92 12.39 -30.27 13.59
C SER A 92 12.10 -31.09 12.32
N VAL A 93 11.19 -30.65 11.45
CA VAL A 93 10.74 -31.45 10.29
C VAL A 93 11.24 -30.96 8.94
N ALA A 94 11.70 -29.70 8.85
CA ALA A 94 12.19 -29.12 7.59
C ALA A 94 13.51 -29.75 7.10
N TRP A 95 14.34 -30.28 8.01
CA TRP A 95 15.62 -30.91 7.66
C TRP A 95 15.47 -32.32 7.06
N ILE A 96 14.38 -33.02 7.35
CA ILE A 96 14.18 -34.43 6.96
C ILE A 96 13.64 -34.57 5.52
N LEU A 97 12.94 -33.55 5.00
CA LEU A 97 12.21 -33.69 3.73
C LEU A 97 12.89 -33.07 2.51
N ASN A 98 14.10 -32.50 2.64
CA ASN A 98 14.85 -31.92 1.51
C ASN A 98 13.98 -31.05 0.58
N PHE A 99 12.97 -30.38 1.14
CA PHE A 99 12.19 -29.39 0.41
C PHE A 99 13.14 -28.22 0.18
N ALA A 100 13.59 -28.05 -1.06
CA ALA A 100 14.24 -26.83 -1.49
C ALA A 100 13.37 -25.65 -1.03
N PHE A 101 13.88 -24.89 -0.07
CA PHE A 101 13.23 -23.66 0.39
C PHE A 101 12.97 -22.79 -0.85
N PRO A 102 11.72 -22.39 -1.13
CA PRO A 102 11.49 -21.45 -2.22
C PRO A 102 12.24 -20.17 -1.87
N SER A 103 12.91 -19.61 -2.89
CA SER A 103 13.86 -18.51 -2.85
C SER A 103 13.58 -17.41 -1.81
N THR A 104 14.63 -16.82 -1.26
CA THR A 104 14.60 -15.55 -0.51
C THR A 104 14.07 -14.35 -1.31
N ALA A 105 13.74 -14.52 -2.59
CA ALA A 105 13.21 -13.51 -3.48
C ALA A 105 11.68 -13.37 -3.35
N SER A 106 11.21 -12.12 -3.21
CA SER A 106 9.80 -11.73 -3.20
C SER A 106 9.04 -12.37 -4.36
N GLN A 107 7.84 -12.91 -4.10
CA GLN A 107 6.96 -13.54 -5.09
C GLN A 107 5.66 -12.74 -5.20
N PRO A 108 5.65 -11.56 -5.84
CA PRO A 108 4.45 -10.74 -5.97
C PRO A 108 3.37 -11.43 -6.82
N ILE A 109 2.13 -10.96 -6.69
CA ILE A 109 1.00 -11.44 -7.52
C ILE A 109 1.23 -11.06 -8.99
N LEU A 110 1.82 -9.89 -9.24
CA LEU A 110 2.18 -9.42 -10.57
C LEU A 110 3.67 -9.06 -10.63
N SER A 111 4.38 -9.53 -11.66
CA SER A 111 5.75 -9.07 -11.92
C SER A 111 5.76 -7.64 -12.45
N PRO A 112 6.71 -6.78 -12.01
CA PRO A 112 6.97 -5.48 -12.63
C PRO A 112 7.25 -5.56 -14.14
N ASP A 113 7.83 -6.67 -14.63
CA ASP A 113 8.06 -6.92 -16.07
C ASP A 113 6.75 -6.91 -16.89
N GLY A 114 5.61 -7.06 -16.20
CA GLY A 114 4.29 -6.99 -16.78
C GLY A 114 3.68 -5.59 -16.87
N MET A 115 4.29 -4.56 -16.26
CA MET A 115 3.81 -3.17 -16.32
C MET A 115 3.87 -2.60 -17.74
N GLU A 116 4.84 -3.03 -18.53
CA GLU A 116 5.00 -2.66 -19.95
C GLU A 116 3.83 -3.17 -20.82
N ALA A 117 3.13 -4.21 -20.37
CA ALA A 117 2.02 -4.84 -21.08
C ALA A 117 0.66 -4.14 -20.85
N GLN A 118 0.64 -3.01 -20.11
CA GLN A 118 -0.53 -2.17 -19.86
C GLN A 118 -1.80 -2.96 -19.46
N LEU A 119 -1.66 -3.90 -18.52
CA LEU A 119 -2.77 -4.75 -18.11
C LEU A 119 -3.89 -4.02 -17.36
N LEU A 120 -3.53 -2.91 -16.73
CA LEU A 120 -4.44 -2.05 -16.00
C LEU A 120 -4.46 -0.67 -16.66
N PRO A 121 -5.59 0.05 -16.64
CA PRO A 121 -5.64 1.41 -17.16
C PRO A 121 -4.64 2.32 -16.43
N ASP A 122 -4.01 3.21 -17.19
CA ASP A 122 -3.04 4.20 -16.67
C ASP A 122 -3.65 5.59 -16.47
N ARG A 123 -4.87 5.79 -17.01
CA ARG A 123 -5.65 7.02 -16.96
C ARG A 123 -7.13 6.64 -16.95
N ALA A 124 -7.98 7.53 -16.42
CA ALA A 124 -9.42 7.39 -16.55
C ALA A 124 -9.82 7.24 -18.03
N GLY A 125 -10.66 6.25 -18.33
CA GLY A 125 -11.05 5.89 -19.68
C GLY A 125 -11.58 4.45 -19.80
N PRO A 126 -12.02 4.06 -21.00
CA PRO A 126 -12.47 2.70 -21.26
C PRO A 126 -11.33 1.70 -21.04
N TRP A 127 -11.62 0.60 -20.34
CA TRP A 127 -10.69 -0.52 -20.18
C TRP A 127 -11.03 -1.62 -21.21
N PRO A 128 -10.19 -1.86 -22.23
CA PRO A 128 -10.50 -2.82 -23.28
C PRO A 128 -10.68 -4.25 -22.74
N LEU A 129 -11.66 -4.97 -23.30
CA LEU A 129 -11.96 -6.35 -22.90
C LEU A 129 -10.74 -7.29 -23.04
N TRP A 130 -9.91 -7.07 -24.06
CA TRP A 130 -8.70 -7.89 -24.25
C TRP A 130 -7.68 -7.71 -23.12
N ASP A 131 -7.52 -6.50 -22.61
CA ASP A 131 -6.61 -6.23 -21.49
C ASP A 131 -7.17 -6.80 -20.19
N GLN A 132 -8.50 -6.75 -20.01
CA GLN A 132 -9.18 -7.46 -18.92
C GLN A 132 -8.90 -8.96 -19.00
N ILE A 133 -9.10 -9.59 -20.16
CA ILE A 133 -8.83 -11.03 -20.36
C ILE A 133 -7.37 -11.36 -20.06
N ARG A 134 -6.42 -10.55 -20.55
CA ARG A 134 -4.98 -10.73 -20.29
C ARG A 134 -4.63 -10.60 -18.81
N LEU A 135 -5.26 -9.68 -18.09
CA LEU A 135 -5.09 -9.58 -16.65
C LEU A 135 -5.62 -10.82 -15.94
N TYR A 136 -6.84 -11.26 -16.26
CA TYR A 136 -7.45 -12.43 -15.63
C TYR A 136 -6.66 -13.71 -15.89
N THR A 137 -6.09 -13.91 -17.09
CA THR A 137 -5.23 -15.08 -17.36
C THR A 137 -3.97 -15.07 -16.51
N ARG A 138 -3.34 -13.90 -16.28
CA ARG A 138 -2.21 -13.77 -15.34
C ARG A 138 -2.60 -14.01 -13.88
N ILE A 139 -3.78 -13.52 -13.47
CA ILE A 139 -4.33 -13.77 -12.13
C ILE A 139 -4.53 -15.28 -11.90
N ILE A 140 -5.04 -16.00 -12.91
CA ILE A 140 -5.22 -17.47 -12.85
C ILE A 140 -3.87 -18.17 -12.63
N GLY A 141 -2.82 -17.77 -13.35
CA GLY A 141 -1.47 -18.32 -13.14
C GLY A 141 -0.90 -18.03 -11.75
N SER A 142 -1.43 -17.00 -11.07
CA SER A 142 -0.95 -16.52 -9.77
C SER A 142 -1.82 -17.00 -8.59
N LEU A 143 -2.79 -17.90 -8.83
CA LEU A 143 -3.72 -18.39 -7.79
C LEU A 143 -3.01 -18.98 -6.56
N GLY A 144 -1.85 -19.63 -6.74
CA GLY A 144 -1.05 -20.14 -5.63
C GLY A 144 -0.54 -19.02 -4.70
N VAL A 145 -0.09 -17.90 -5.27
CA VAL A 145 0.36 -16.71 -4.53
C VAL A 145 -0.83 -16.01 -3.88
N ILE A 146 -1.94 -15.86 -4.60
CA ILE A 146 -3.18 -15.28 -4.08
C ILE A 146 -3.70 -16.07 -2.88
N PHE A 147 -3.72 -17.41 -2.96
CA PHE A 147 -4.15 -18.25 -1.86
C PHE A 147 -3.25 -18.10 -0.62
N ARG A 148 -1.94 -17.98 -0.80
CA ARG A 148 -0.96 -17.74 0.29
C ARG A 148 -1.00 -16.31 0.84
N SER A 149 -1.48 -15.36 0.03
CA SER A 149 -1.57 -13.92 0.34
C SER A 149 -2.99 -13.48 0.67
N ARG A 150 -3.91 -14.43 0.92
CA ARG A 150 -5.31 -14.14 1.24
C ARG A 150 -5.43 -13.32 2.53
N PRO A 151 -6.53 -12.56 2.72
CA PRO A 151 -6.71 -11.71 3.90
C PRO A 151 -6.50 -12.42 5.24
N SER A 152 -6.99 -13.65 5.39
CA SER A 152 -6.82 -14.44 6.63
C SER A 152 -5.37 -14.82 6.95
N VAL A 153 -4.45 -14.66 6.01
CA VAL A 153 -3.01 -14.92 6.19
C VAL A 153 -2.24 -13.60 6.30
N VAL A 154 -2.54 -12.60 5.46
CA VAL A 154 -1.81 -11.33 5.43
C VAL A 154 -2.19 -10.40 6.56
N VAL A 155 -3.47 -10.36 6.98
CA VAL A 155 -3.93 -9.50 8.08
C VAL A 155 -3.19 -9.81 9.40
N PRO A 156 -3.11 -11.07 9.86
CA PRO A 156 -2.39 -11.38 11.10
C PRO A 156 -0.88 -11.09 10.99
N ARG A 157 -0.26 -11.37 9.85
CA ARG A 157 1.17 -11.07 9.60
C ARG A 157 1.44 -9.57 9.67
N THR A 158 0.58 -8.76 9.05
CA THR A 158 0.69 -7.30 9.08
C THR A 158 0.55 -6.78 10.51
N ALA A 159 -0.43 -7.29 11.25
CA ALA A 159 -0.63 -6.93 12.66
C ALA A 159 0.56 -7.30 13.55
N GLU A 160 1.13 -8.49 13.35
CA GLU A 160 2.32 -8.94 14.08
C GLU A 160 3.55 -8.10 13.73
N PHE A 161 3.75 -7.79 12.45
CA PHE A 161 4.81 -6.90 11.99
C PHE A 161 4.72 -5.51 12.63
N ILE A 162 3.54 -4.87 12.57
CA ILE A 162 3.30 -3.55 13.18
C ILE A 162 3.61 -3.59 14.68
N LYS A 163 3.17 -4.65 15.37
CA LYS A 163 3.45 -4.84 16.79
C LYS A 163 4.96 -4.94 17.05
N THR A 164 5.68 -5.79 16.31
CA THR A 164 7.13 -5.98 16.48
C THR A 164 7.90 -4.68 16.23
N VAL A 165 7.60 -3.97 15.14
CA VAL A 165 8.25 -2.70 14.79
C VAL A 165 8.01 -1.65 15.88
N ARG A 166 6.79 -1.57 16.41
CA ARG A 166 6.45 -0.68 17.53
C ARG A 166 7.30 -0.98 18.77
N GLU A 167 7.36 -2.23 19.18
CA GLU A 167 8.03 -2.65 20.40
C GLU A 167 9.55 -2.50 20.30
N GLN A 168 10.15 -2.89 19.18
CA GLN A 168 11.61 -2.83 18.96
C GLN A 168 12.13 -1.40 18.94
N ASN A 169 11.40 -0.49 18.28
CA ASN A 169 11.84 0.90 18.07
C ASN A 169 11.23 1.87 19.08
N LYS A 170 10.30 1.40 19.92
CA LYS A 170 9.58 2.18 20.96
C LYS A 170 8.77 3.35 20.40
N TYR A 171 8.17 3.17 19.22
CA TYR A 171 7.26 4.18 18.64
C TYR A 171 6.02 4.33 19.52
N LYS A 172 5.62 5.57 19.80
CA LYS A 172 4.37 5.87 20.51
C LYS A 172 3.16 5.70 19.57
N LYS A 173 3.32 6.10 18.31
CA LYS A 173 2.28 5.97 17.29
C LYS A 173 2.73 5.29 16.01
N ILE A 174 1.83 4.60 15.32
CA ILE A 174 2.09 4.04 13.99
C ILE A 174 0.92 4.31 13.03
N GLY A 175 1.22 4.94 11.90
CA GLY A 175 0.32 5.06 10.75
C GLY A 175 0.49 3.92 9.75
N GLY A 176 -0.54 3.67 8.94
CA GLY A 176 -0.47 2.74 7.82
C GLY A 176 -0.96 3.38 6.53
N VAL A 177 -0.23 3.23 5.44
CA VAL A 177 -0.62 3.74 4.11
C VAL A 177 -0.58 2.65 3.05
N GLY A 178 -1.48 2.72 2.07
CA GLY A 178 -1.54 1.82 0.92
C GLY A 178 -2.76 0.91 0.96
N ALA A 179 -2.65 -0.28 0.36
CA ALA A 179 -3.69 -1.31 0.33
C ALA A 179 -3.85 -1.94 1.73
N THR A 180 -4.41 -1.18 2.66
CA THR A 180 -4.51 -1.56 4.06
C THR A 180 -5.58 -2.63 4.21
N PRO A 181 -5.25 -3.83 4.75
CA PRO A 181 -6.27 -4.78 5.11
C PRO A 181 -7.14 -4.16 6.21
N PRO A 182 -8.45 -4.05 5.99
CA PRO A 182 -9.35 -3.55 7.01
C PRO A 182 -9.60 -4.63 8.09
N GLY A 183 -9.46 -4.25 9.36
CA GLY A 183 -9.67 -5.15 10.48
C GLY A 183 -9.62 -4.40 11.83
N PRO A 184 -10.57 -4.64 12.74
CA PRO A 184 -10.83 -3.76 13.90
C PRO A 184 -9.90 -3.93 15.11
N GLN A 185 -8.92 -4.86 15.14
CA GLN A 185 -8.29 -5.20 16.45
C GLN A 185 -6.77 -5.10 16.56
N LYS A 186 -6.01 -4.85 15.49
CA LYS A 186 -4.55 -4.57 15.55
C LYS A 186 -4.09 -3.72 14.35
N SER A 187 -4.91 -2.72 14.03
CA SER A 187 -4.66 -1.80 12.93
C SER A 187 -3.72 -0.66 13.35
N PRO A 188 -2.99 -0.02 12.42
CA PRO A 188 -2.34 1.25 12.70
C PRO A 188 -3.37 2.28 13.18
N GLU A 189 -2.95 3.19 14.05
CA GLU A 189 -3.82 4.18 14.72
C GLU A 189 -4.36 5.22 13.76
N ASN A 190 -3.74 5.39 12.60
CA ASN A 190 -4.18 6.26 11.52
C ASN A 190 -3.94 5.58 10.18
N LYS A 191 -4.82 5.81 9.20
CA LYS A 191 -4.74 5.18 7.88
C LYS A 191 -4.75 6.19 6.73
N GLY A 192 -3.84 6.02 5.78
CA GLY A 192 -3.87 6.64 4.46
C GLY A 192 -4.24 5.59 3.42
N VAL A 193 -5.47 5.59 2.94
CA VAL A 193 -5.92 4.64 1.90
C VAL A 193 -5.75 5.31 0.55
N SER A 194 -4.81 4.81 -0.25
CA SER A 194 -4.61 5.25 -1.63
C SER A 194 -5.05 4.13 -2.58
N HIS A 195 -5.89 4.47 -3.56
CA HIS A 195 -6.47 3.52 -4.54
C HIS A 195 -6.98 2.20 -3.91
N PRO A 196 -8.02 2.27 -3.04
CA PRO A 196 -8.46 1.11 -2.29
C PRO A 196 -8.72 -0.12 -3.19
N SER A 197 -8.31 -1.30 -2.75
CA SER A 197 -8.76 -2.54 -3.36
C SER A 197 -10.26 -2.75 -3.11
N ILE A 198 -10.81 -3.88 -3.55
CA ILE A 198 -12.22 -4.22 -3.33
C ILE A 198 -12.52 -4.23 -1.82
N LEU A 199 -13.39 -3.34 -1.37
CA LEU A 199 -13.86 -3.22 0.01
C LEU A 199 -15.36 -3.50 0.10
N SER A 200 -15.80 -4.18 1.15
CA SER A 200 -17.23 -4.32 1.44
C SER A 200 -17.75 -3.17 2.31
N GLU A 201 -19.04 -2.88 2.23
CA GLU A 201 -19.67 -1.81 3.04
C GLU A 201 -19.58 -2.09 4.55
N ALA A 202 -19.70 -3.35 4.96
CA ALA A 202 -19.53 -3.77 6.35
C ALA A 202 -18.14 -3.42 6.90
N LEU A 203 -17.15 -3.49 6.02
CA LEU A 203 -15.75 -3.30 6.35
C LEU A 203 -15.39 -1.83 6.46
N ILE A 204 -15.94 -1.01 5.56
CA ILE A 204 -15.90 0.46 5.67
C ILE A 204 -16.62 0.92 6.94
N SER A 205 -17.78 0.32 7.24
CA SER A 205 -18.55 0.59 8.46
C SER A 205 -17.77 0.26 9.74
N SER A 206 -16.91 -0.76 9.70
CA SER A 206 -16.09 -1.16 10.86
C SER A 206 -14.85 -0.29 11.12
N MET A 207 -14.52 0.67 10.24
CA MET A 207 -13.34 1.50 10.42
C MET A 207 -13.54 2.52 11.55
N ASP A 208 -12.68 2.46 12.55
CA ASP A 208 -12.76 3.18 13.83
C ASP A 208 -11.53 4.05 14.12
N VAL A 209 -10.69 4.27 13.09
CA VAL A 209 -9.50 5.11 13.16
C VAL A 209 -9.57 6.24 12.14
N PRO A 210 -8.88 7.37 12.37
CA PRO A 210 -8.81 8.44 11.39
C PRO A 210 -8.28 7.97 10.03
N THR A 211 -8.99 8.29 8.95
CA THR A 211 -8.69 7.79 7.60
C THR A 211 -8.71 8.87 6.50
N ALA A 212 -7.63 8.98 5.72
CA ALA A 212 -7.63 9.72 4.45
C ALA A 212 -7.78 8.78 3.26
N TRP A 213 -8.55 9.18 2.25
CA TRP A 213 -8.89 8.40 1.07
C TRP A 213 -8.48 9.17 -0.18
N ALA A 214 -7.43 8.71 -0.84
CA ALA A 214 -7.02 9.17 -2.17
C ALA A 214 -7.65 8.24 -3.22
N CYS A 215 -8.73 8.70 -3.83
CA CYS A 215 -9.54 7.91 -4.75
C CYS A 215 -9.22 8.28 -6.21
N ALA A 216 -9.17 7.25 -7.06
CA ALA A 216 -9.08 7.45 -8.48
C ALA A 216 -10.45 7.82 -9.08
N GLU A 217 -10.47 8.61 -10.16
CA GLU A 217 -11.71 8.97 -10.85
C GLU A 217 -12.41 7.74 -11.43
N GLN A 218 -11.64 6.86 -12.08
CA GLN A 218 -12.17 5.62 -12.63
C GLN A 218 -11.42 4.41 -12.08
N ASP A 219 -12.10 3.68 -11.20
CA ASP A 219 -11.53 2.53 -10.50
C ASP A 219 -12.52 1.36 -10.53
N SER A 220 -12.08 0.21 -11.06
CA SER A 220 -12.89 -1.00 -11.08
C SER A 220 -12.93 -1.72 -9.73
N ALA A 221 -11.94 -1.51 -8.86
CA ALA A 221 -11.87 -2.09 -7.53
C ALA A 221 -12.63 -1.24 -6.50
N PHE A 222 -12.53 0.09 -6.58
CA PHE A 222 -13.22 1.05 -5.72
C PHE A 222 -14.04 2.06 -6.52
N SER A 223 -15.16 1.59 -7.07
CA SER A 223 -15.97 2.36 -8.02
C SER A 223 -16.46 3.71 -7.46
N PRO A 224 -16.77 4.69 -8.32
CA PRO A 224 -17.34 5.97 -7.89
C PRO A 224 -18.59 5.79 -7.01
N GLN A 225 -19.43 4.80 -7.30
CA GLN A 225 -20.60 4.49 -6.49
C GLN A 225 -20.23 3.95 -5.11
N LEU A 226 -19.23 3.07 -5.02
CA LEU A 226 -18.74 2.56 -3.74
C LEU A 226 -18.05 3.67 -2.93
N ARG A 227 -17.31 4.57 -3.58
CA ARG A 227 -16.74 5.76 -2.94
C ARG A 227 -17.81 6.65 -2.33
N LEU A 228 -18.85 7.01 -3.09
CA LEU A 228 -19.95 7.84 -2.59
C LEU A 228 -20.65 7.19 -1.40
N LYS A 229 -20.84 5.86 -1.44
CA LYS A 229 -21.37 5.11 -0.30
C LYS A 229 -20.42 5.15 0.90
N ALA A 230 -19.12 4.97 0.69
CA ALA A 230 -18.12 5.03 1.75
C ALA A 230 -18.13 6.40 2.43
N GLU A 231 -18.10 7.47 1.64
CA GLU A 231 -18.16 8.85 2.13
C GLU A 231 -19.47 9.12 2.91
N ALA A 232 -20.61 8.61 2.43
CA ALA A 232 -21.88 8.68 3.14
C ALA A 232 -21.87 7.93 4.48
N ILE A 233 -21.20 6.76 4.56
CA ILE A 233 -21.04 5.99 5.81
C ILE A 233 -20.27 6.81 6.86
N PHE A 234 -19.18 7.48 6.47
CA PHE A 234 -18.42 8.34 7.38
C PHE A 234 -19.18 9.61 7.75
N ALA A 235 -19.82 10.27 6.77
CA ALA A 235 -20.63 11.47 7.00
C ALA A 235 -21.80 11.22 7.95
N ALA A 236 -22.41 10.03 7.90
CA ALA A 236 -23.50 9.64 8.79
C ALA A 236 -23.08 9.50 10.26
N ARG A 237 -21.77 9.48 10.57
CA ARG A 237 -21.25 9.44 11.95
C ARG A 237 -20.96 10.81 12.53
N LYS A 238 -21.16 11.88 11.74
CA LYS A 238 -20.98 13.24 12.22
C LYS A 238 -21.87 13.47 13.46
N ASP A 239 -21.28 14.07 14.49
CA ASP A 239 -21.94 14.38 15.77
C ASP A 239 -22.40 13.15 16.57
N LYS A 240 -21.83 11.96 16.29
CA LYS A 240 -22.05 10.72 17.06
C LYS A 240 -20.78 10.28 17.78
N ASP A 241 -20.96 9.42 18.79
CA ASP A 241 -19.85 8.88 19.61
C ASP A 241 -18.86 8.03 18.80
N ASP A 242 -19.30 7.48 17.66
CA ASP A 242 -18.47 6.69 16.73
C ASP A 242 -17.85 7.52 15.60
N PHE A 243 -17.86 8.86 15.73
CA PHE A 243 -17.19 9.76 14.80
C PHE A 243 -15.67 9.52 14.78
N VAL A 244 -15.12 9.43 13.57
CA VAL A 244 -13.68 9.41 13.33
C VAL A 244 -13.33 10.46 12.27
N PRO A 245 -12.24 11.24 12.43
CA PRO A 245 -11.80 12.16 11.40
C PRO A 245 -11.56 11.44 10.08
N TYR A 246 -12.04 12.02 8.98
CA TYR A 246 -11.88 11.44 7.66
C TYR A 246 -11.68 12.51 6.58
N GLU A 247 -11.03 12.12 5.47
CA GLU A 247 -10.86 12.95 4.28
C GLU A 247 -11.07 12.10 3.02
N PHE A 248 -11.92 12.53 2.10
CA PHE A 248 -12.02 11.93 0.76
C PHE A 248 -11.57 12.94 -0.28
N LYS A 249 -10.70 12.51 -1.20
CA LYS A 249 -10.28 13.32 -2.36
C LYS A 249 -10.31 12.47 -3.61
N ASP A 250 -10.97 13.01 -4.63
CA ASP A 250 -11.13 12.40 -5.95
C ASP A 250 -10.14 13.06 -6.92
N TYR A 251 -9.22 12.27 -7.47
CA TYR A 251 -8.18 12.76 -8.37
C TYR A 251 -8.58 12.53 -9.83
N LYS A 252 -8.90 13.62 -10.54
CA LYS A 252 -9.35 13.58 -11.93
C LYS A 252 -8.26 13.07 -12.87
N GLY A 253 -8.68 12.37 -13.92
CA GLY A 253 -7.80 11.72 -14.89
C GLY A 253 -7.17 10.43 -14.41
N THR A 254 -7.31 10.06 -13.14
CA THR A 254 -6.59 8.91 -12.60
C THR A 254 -7.38 7.60 -12.70
N ALA A 255 -6.63 6.50 -12.79
CA ALA A 255 -7.16 5.14 -12.72
C ALA A 255 -6.58 4.36 -11.53
N HIS A 256 -7.08 3.14 -11.30
CA HIS A 256 -6.61 2.27 -10.22
C HIS A 256 -5.07 2.14 -10.20
N GLY A 257 -4.44 2.33 -9.05
CA GLY A 257 -2.98 2.26 -8.89
C GLY A 257 -2.22 3.55 -9.24
N PHE A 258 -2.89 4.67 -9.54
CA PHE A 258 -2.21 5.94 -9.83
C PHE A 258 -1.25 6.40 -8.73
N ALA A 259 -1.51 6.07 -7.45
CA ALA A 259 -0.67 6.49 -6.33
C ALA A 259 0.61 5.64 -6.15
N CYS A 260 0.73 4.49 -6.85
CA CYS A 260 1.90 3.62 -6.76
C CYS A 260 2.63 3.43 -8.11
N ARG A 261 1.90 3.50 -9.21
CA ARG A 261 2.39 3.29 -10.59
C ARG A 261 1.84 4.35 -11.55
N PRO A 262 2.06 5.66 -11.28
CA PRO A 262 1.55 6.71 -12.14
C PRO A 262 2.13 6.61 -13.54
N ASN A 263 1.34 6.98 -14.55
CA ASN A 263 1.87 7.30 -15.86
C ASN A 263 2.12 8.81 -15.93
N LEU A 264 3.39 9.20 -15.71
CA LEU A 264 3.79 10.60 -15.60
C LEU A 264 3.74 11.36 -16.94
N ALA A 265 3.46 10.68 -18.06
CA ALA A 265 3.25 11.34 -19.35
C ALA A 265 1.91 12.09 -19.44
N TYR A 266 0.95 11.75 -18.57
CA TYR A 266 -0.31 12.48 -18.44
C TYR A 266 -0.25 13.46 -17.27
N GLU A 267 -0.44 14.74 -17.54
CA GLU A 267 -0.33 15.80 -16.53
C GLU A 267 -1.36 15.67 -15.40
N ASP A 268 -2.57 15.21 -15.72
CA ASP A 268 -3.62 14.97 -14.73
C ASP A 268 -3.32 13.75 -13.85
N VAL A 269 -2.75 12.68 -14.41
CA VAL A 269 -2.29 11.51 -13.64
C VAL A 269 -1.11 11.88 -12.74
N LYS A 270 -0.17 12.66 -13.25
CA LYS A 270 0.97 13.19 -12.47
C LYS A 270 0.47 14.06 -11.30
N ALA A 271 -0.40 15.03 -11.57
CA ALA A 271 -0.99 15.88 -10.54
C ALA A 271 -1.80 15.06 -9.52
N GLY A 272 -2.49 14.01 -9.98
CA GLY A 272 -3.17 13.05 -9.13
C GLY A 272 -2.22 12.33 -8.17
N PHE A 273 -1.14 11.77 -8.70
CA PHE A 273 -0.11 11.08 -7.94
C PHE A 273 0.55 12.01 -6.90
N GLU A 274 1.05 13.16 -7.34
CA GLU A 274 1.69 14.14 -6.46
C GLU A 274 0.72 14.61 -5.37
N GLY A 275 -0.53 14.93 -5.74
CA GLY A 275 -1.56 15.33 -4.81
C GLY A 275 -1.93 14.24 -3.80
N SER A 276 -1.97 12.97 -4.20
CA SER A 276 -2.25 11.84 -3.28
C SER A 276 -1.15 11.64 -2.24
N LEU A 277 0.10 11.93 -2.64
CA LEU A 277 1.24 11.86 -1.75
C LEU A 277 1.25 13.05 -0.78
N GLU A 278 0.94 14.25 -1.26
CA GLU A 278 0.73 15.43 -0.41
C GLU A 278 -0.41 15.22 0.59
N GLN A 279 -1.52 14.63 0.16
CA GLN A 279 -2.63 14.27 1.05
C GLN A 279 -2.17 13.27 2.12
N THR A 280 -1.40 12.25 1.75
CA THR A 280 -0.87 11.25 2.70
C THR A 280 0.04 11.91 3.74
N VAL A 281 1.00 12.73 3.31
CA VAL A 281 1.92 13.46 4.19
C VAL A 281 1.14 14.44 5.06
N GLY A 282 0.24 15.22 4.49
CA GLY A 282 -0.59 16.17 5.23
C GLY A 282 -1.49 15.49 6.26
N TRP A 283 -2.06 14.33 5.94
CA TRP A 283 -2.89 13.56 6.86
C TRP A 283 -2.10 13.03 8.04
N PHE A 284 -0.95 12.40 7.79
CA PHE A 284 -0.11 11.87 8.87
C PHE A 284 0.57 12.97 9.68
N GLY A 285 0.93 14.09 9.07
CA GLY A 285 1.38 15.27 9.80
C GLY A 285 0.35 15.73 10.83
N LYS A 286 -0.93 15.76 10.47
CA LYS A 286 -2.03 16.17 11.38
C LYS A 286 -2.43 15.10 12.40
N THR A 287 -2.18 13.82 12.14
CA THR A 287 -2.77 12.73 12.95
C THR A 287 -1.75 11.95 13.76
N LEU A 288 -0.48 11.92 13.33
CA LEU A 288 0.61 11.22 14.02
C LEU A 288 1.58 12.17 14.70
N ALA A 289 1.89 13.33 14.11
CA ALA A 289 2.91 14.23 14.64
C ALA A 289 2.44 15.10 15.83
N ASP A 290 1.13 15.15 16.09
CA ASP A 290 0.50 15.89 17.20
C ASP A 290 0.70 15.24 18.59
#